data_AF-A0A916H0U4-F1
#
_entry.id   AF-A0A916H0U4-F1
#
_cell.length_a   1.000
_cell.length_b   1.000
_cell.length_c   1.000
_cell.angle_alpha   90.00
_cell.angle_beta   90.00
_cell.angle_gamma   90.00
#
_symmetry.space_group_name_H-M   'P 1'
#
loop_
_entity.id
_entity.type
_entity.pdbx_description
1 polymer ?
#
loop_
_entity_poly.entity_id
_entity_poly.type
_entity_poly.pdbx_seq_one_letter_code
_entity_poly.pdbx_strand_id
1 'polypeptide(L)'
;MAHPDDQGFEEDGVRWLGTREELDAWKRYKQRKAVAFVERGYSVSWYPDGDNWIEVFLPDRFHASAPELRAYVKFYGHPSPNGIDGGMVTKLSIHETHSMLTERLFGRAKGQTRMLYNFDHGPEVDRLSESPEASRLYHAVVEELN
;
A
#
# COMPACT_ATOMS: atom_id res chain seq x y z
N MET A 1 12.69 5.95 -33.20
CA MET A 1 11.32 5.94 -33.74
C MET A 1 10.42 5.45 -32.62
N ALA A 2 9.47 6.29 -32.15
CA ALA A 2 8.51 5.90 -31.12
C ALA A 2 7.48 4.93 -31.72
N HIS A 3 7.13 3.87 -30.99
CA HIS A 3 6.09 2.92 -31.42
C HIS A 3 4.72 3.61 -31.37
N PRO A 4 3.80 3.32 -32.31
CA PRO A 4 2.46 3.92 -32.35
C PRO A 4 1.55 3.55 -31.16
N ASP A 5 2.01 2.68 -30.25
CA ASP A 5 1.27 2.20 -29.07
C ASP A 5 1.51 3.03 -27.79
N ASP A 6 2.31 4.10 -27.84
CA ASP A 6 2.60 4.95 -26.67
C ASP A 6 1.57 6.09 -26.44
N GLN A 7 0.36 5.99 -27.01
CA GLN A 7 -0.73 6.94 -26.77
C GLN A 7 -1.39 6.72 -25.41
N GLY A 8 -0.60 6.93 -24.36
CA GLY A 8 -1.15 7.14 -23.03
C GLY A 8 -1.86 8.47 -22.91
N PHE A 9 -2.76 8.58 -21.94
CA PHE A 9 -3.40 9.84 -21.57
C PHE A 9 -2.98 10.23 -20.15
N GLU A 10 -3.14 11.51 -19.82
CA GLU A 10 -2.91 12.02 -18.47
C GLU A 10 -4.23 12.17 -17.71
N GLU A 11 -4.24 11.74 -16.45
CA GLU A 11 -5.32 11.99 -15.51
C GLU A 11 -4.73 12.31 -14.13
N ASP A 12 -5.16 13.43 -13.53
CA ASP A 12 -4.72 13.88 -12.21
C ASP A 12 -3.19 13.89 -12.00
N GLY A 13 -2.45 14.24 -13.07
CA GLY A 13 -0.99 14.31 -13.06
C GLY A 13 -0.27 12.97 -13.23
N VAL A 14 -1.01 11.89 -13.50
CA VAL A 14 -0.45 10.55 -13.78
C VAL A 14 -0.64 10.19 -15.25
N ARG A 15 0.44 9.76 -15.91
CA ARG A 15 0.38 9.22 -17.27
C ARG A 15 -0.02 7.75 -17.23
N TRP A 16 -1.15 7.43 -17.86
CA TRP A 16 -1.65 6.07 -18.02
C TRP A 16 -1.34 5.53 -19.41
N LEU A 17 -0.79 4.32 -19.49
CA LEU A 17 -0.52 3.63 -20.76
C LEU A 17 -1.57 2.53 -20.93
N GLY A 18 -2.67 2.86 -21.60
CA GLY A 18 -3.82 1.97 -21.79
C GLY A 18 -5.10 2.73 -22.11
N THR A 19 -6.23 2.04 -22.10
CA THR A 19 -7.55 2.61 -22.35
C THR A 19 -8.15 3.25 -21.10
N ARG A 20 -9.19 4.08 -21.29
CA ARG A 20 -9.97 4.65 -20.18
C ARG A 20 -10.65 3.56 -19.35
N GLU A 21 -11.20 2.55 -20.01
CA GLU A 21 -11.91 1.43 -19.39
C GLU A 21 -10.98 0.63 -18.46
N GLU A 22 -9.73 0.45 -18.89
CA GLU A 22 -8.65 -0.16 -18.11
C GLU A 22 -8.30 0.64 -16.86
N LEU A 23 -8.23 1.98 -16.95
CA LEU A 23 -8.01 2.85 -15.79
C LEU A 23 -9.19 2.80 -14.81
N ASP A 24 -10.42 2.83 -15.31
CA ASP A 24 -11.61 2.73 -14.46
C ASP A 24 -11.69 1.38 -13.74
N ALA A 25 -11.35 0.29 -14.44
CA ALA A 25 -11.26 -1.04 -13.84
C ALA A 25 -10.18 -1.09 -12.74
N TRP A 26 -9.03 -0.47 -12.98
CA TRP A 26 -7.94 -0.33 -12.00
C TRP A 26 -8.36 0.45 -10.75
N LYS A 27 -8.99 1.61 -10.92
CA LYS A 27 -9.52 2.43 -9.82
C LYS A 27 -10.51 1.65 -8.97
N ARG A 28 -11.49 1.00 -9.61
CA ARG A 28 -12.49 0.17 -8.90
C ARG A 28 -11.85 -0.99 -8.17
N TYR A 29 -10.83 -1.63 -8.75
CA TYR A 29 -10.11 -2.71 -8.09
C TYR A 29 -9.42 -2.24 -6.81
N LYS A 30 -8.64 -1.15 -6.88
CA LYS A 30 -7.96 -0.58 -5.71
C LYS A 30 -8.95 -0.08 -4.66
N GLN A 31 -10.05 0.53 -5.09
CA GLN A 31 -11.13 0.93 -4.19
C GLN A 31 -11.70 -0.28 -3.43
N ARG A 32 -12.00 -1.38 -4.11
CA ARG A 32 -12.49 -2.61 -3.45
C ARG A 32 -11.49 -3.13 -2.41
N LYS A 33 -10.20 -3.18 -2.74
CA LYS A 33 -9.15 -3.61 -1.80
C LYS A 33 -9.05 -2.66 -0.60
N ALA A 34 -9.07 -1.35 -0.83
CA ALA A 34 -9.05 -0.35 0.24
C ALA A 34 -10.28 -0.49 1.17
N VAL A 35 -11.47 -0.66 0.61
CA VAL A 35 -12.71 -0.85 1.38
C VAL A 35 -12.63 -2.11 2.24
N ALA A 36 -12.15 -3.24 1.70
CA ALA A 36 -12.01 -4.48 2.47
C ALA A 36 -11.11 -4.33 3.70
N PHE A 37 -10.00 -3.59 3.58
CA PHE A 37 -9.15 -3.26 4.73
C PHE A 37 -9.85 -2.35 5.75
N VAL A 38 -10.61 -1.35 5.29
CA VAL A 38 -11.39 -0.47 6.18
C VAL A 38 -12.46 -1.26 6.94
N GLU A 39 -13.16 -2.17 6.28
CA GLU A 39 -14.16 -3.06 6.90
C GLU A 39 -13.54 -3.97 7.97
N ARG A 40 -12.28 -4.38 7.79
CA ARG A 40 -11.48 -5.12 8.77
C ARG A 40 -10.91 -4.24 9.90
N GLY A 41 -11.19 -2.93 9.89
CA GLY A 41 -10.79 -1.98 10.93
C GLY A 41 -9.43 -1.32 10.73
N TYR A 42 -8.84 -1.41 9.54
CA TYR A 42 -7.58 -0.74 9.21
C TYR A 42 -7.84 0.65 8.62
N SER A 43 -6.82 1.50 8.65
CA SER A 43 -6.79 2.75 7.90
C SER A 43 -5.98 2.55 6.61
N VAL A 44 -6.40 3.21 5.54
CA VAL A 44 -5.82 3.00 4.21
C VAL A 44 -5.53 4.35 3.56
N SER A 45 -4.31 4.51 3.03
CA SER A 45 -3.96 5.58 2.11
C SER A 45 -3.71 4.97 0.74
N TRP A 46 -4.37 5.48 -0.28
CA TRP A 46 -4.21 4.99 -1.64
C TRP A 46 -4.44 6.13 -2.64
N TYR A 47 -3.73 6.07 -3.75
CA TYR A 47 -3.84 7.03 -4.84
C TYR A 47 -4.57 6.34 -5.98
N PRO A 48 -5.80 6.71 -6.36
CA PRO A 48 -6.57 5.98 -7.38
C PRO A 48 -5.84 5.89 -8.73
N ASP A 49 -5.23 6.99 -9.13
CA ASP A 49 -4.53 7.18 -10.41
C ASP A 49 -3.07 6.73 -10.37
N GLY A 50 -2.45 6.73 -9.19
CA GLY A 50 -1.00 6.64 -9.02
C GLY A 50 -0.42 5.29 -8.61
N ASP A 51 0.89 5.20 -8.86
CA ASP A 51 2.03 4.50 -8.22
C ASP A 51 1.94 2.98 -7.99
N ASN A 52 0.78 2.39 -8.23
CA ASN A 52 0.43 1.02 -7.86
C ASN A 52 0.60 0.69 -6.39
N TRP A 53 0.63 1.69 -5.50
CA TRP A 53 0.79 1.49 -4.07
C TRP A 53 -0.54 1.67 -3.31
N ILE A 54 -0.73 0.83 -2.30
CA ILE A 54 -1.66 1.06 -1.19
C ILE A 54 -0.87 0.97 0.11
N GLU A 55 -1.16 1.87 1.02
CA GLU A 55 -0.61 1.87 2.37
C GLU A 55 -1.71 1.48 3.35
N VAL A 56 -1.50 0.39 4.10
CA VAL A 56 -2.43 -0.11 5.10
C VAL A 56 -1.80 0.06 6.47
N PHE A 57 -2.48 0.72 7.39
CA PHE A 57 -1.95 1.00 8.72
C PHE A 57 -3.00 0.79 9.79
N LEU A 58 -2.53 0.53 11.00
CA LEU A 58 -3.41 0.45 12.15
C LEU A 58 -4.01 1.84 12.43
N PRO A 59 -5.32 1.94 12.73
CA PRO A 59 -5.91 3.20 13.13
C PRO A 59 -5.22 3.71 14.39
N ASP A 60 -5.00 5.01 14.46
CA ASP A 60 -4.40 5.65 15.63
C ASP A 60 -5.24 5.36 16.87
N ARG A 61 -4.75 4.49 17.76
CA ARG A 61 -5.48 4.09 18.96
C ARG A 61 -4.62 4.14 20.22
N PHE A 62 -5.13 4.94 21.15
CA PHE A 62 -4.97 5.00 22.61
C PHE A 62 -3.69 5.52 23.26
N HIS A 63 -2.51 5.45 22.65
CA HIS A 63 -1.29 6.00 23.29
C HIS A 63 -0.50 6.83 22.30
N ALA A 64 -0.27 8.11 22.61
CA ALA A 64 0.44 9.03 21.72
C ALA A 64 1.91 8.62 21.45
N SER A 65 2.46 7.71 22.27
CA SER A 65 3.78 7.09 22.10
C SER A 65 3.75 5.72 21.42
N ALA A 66 2.59 5.20 21.03
CA ALA A 66 2.53 3.92 20.32
C ALA A 66 3.13 4.10 18.91
N PRO A 67 3.98 3.15 18.46
CA PRO A 67 4.55 3.23 17.13
C PRO A 67 3.46 3.08 16.05
N GLU A 68 3.65 3.79 14.95
CA GLU A 68 2.82 3.65 13.76
C GLU A 68 3.30 2.46 12.94
N LEU A 69 2.43 1.49 12.72
CA LEU A 69 2.70 0.36 11.83
C LEU A 69 2.01 0.56 10.49
N ARG A 70 2.80 0.52 9.42
CA ARG A 70 2.32 0.71 8.05
C ARG A 70 2.88 -0.36 7.13
N ALA A 71 1.99 -1.02 6.42
CA ALA A 71 2.30 -1.92 5.32
C ALA A 71 2.21 -1.14 4.00
N TYR A 72 3.28 -1.15 3.23
CA TYR A 72 3.33 -0.63 1.87
C TYR A 72 3.20 -1.80 0.91
N VAL A 73 2.11 -1.80 0.15
CA VAL A 73 1.75 -2.86 -0.79
C VAL A 73 1.85 -2.31 -2.20
N LYS A 74 2.70 -2.91 -3.05
CA LYS A 74 2.72 -2.63 -4.48
C LYS A 74 1.99 -3.71 -5.24
N PHE A 75 1.04 -3.27 -6.05
CA PHE A 75 0.34 -4.10 -7.01
C PHE A 75 1.10 -4.13 -8.33
N TYR A 76 1.15 -5.29 -8.95
CA TYR A 76 1.44 -5.39 -10.37
C TYR A 76 0.29 -6.12 -11.01
N GLY A 77 -0.21 -5.58 -12.11
CA GLY A 77 -1.28 -6.18 -12.88
C GLY A 77 -1.44 -5.39 -14.16
N HIS A 78 -1.72 -6.10 -15.25
CA HIS A 78 -2.10 -5.44 -16.48
C HIS A 78 -3.62 -5.24 -16.41
N PRO A 79 -4.10 -4.01 -16.50
CA PRO A 79 -5.52 -3.79 -16.65
C PRO A 79 -5.95 -4.43 -17.97
N SER A 80 -7.09 -5.11 -17.94
CA SER A 80 -7.68 -5.78 -19.10
C SER A 80 -9.19 -5.46 -19.12
N PRO A 81 -9.87 -5.68 -20.25
CA PRO A 81 -11.33 -5.54 -20.33
C PRO A 81 -12.09 -6.41 -19.31
N ASN A 82 -11.46 -7.47 -18.78
CA ASN A 82 -12.05 -8.39 -17.81
C ASN A 82 -11.63 -8.10 -16.35
N GLY A 83 -10.84 -7.05 -16.09
CA GLY A 83 -10.31 -6.71 -14.77
C GLY A 83 -8.77 -6.69 -14.75
N ILE A 84 -8.19 -6.98 -13.58
CA ILE A 84 -6.72 -7.04 -13.44
C ILE A 84 -6.26 -8.44 -13.86
N ASP A 85 -5.48 -8.53 -14.94
CA ASP A 85 -4.79 -9.76 -15.29
C ASP A 85 -3.46 -9.86 -14.51
N GLY A 86 -3.25 -10.98 -13.82
CA GLY A 86 -2.03 -11.23 -13.05
C GLY A 86 -1.80 -10.31 -11.84
N GLY A 87 -2.88 -9.84 -11.18
CA GLY A 87 -2.87 -8.94 -10.02
C GLY A 87 -2.15 -9.48 -8.78
N MET A 88 -0.83 -9.66 -8.85
CA MET A 88 -0.01 -10.17 -7.78
C MET A 88 0.53 -9.03 -6.91
N VAL A 89 0.64 -9.28 -5.60
CA VAL A 89 1.49 -8.47 -4.73
C VAL A 89 2.91 -8.64 -5.19
N THR A 90 3.53 -7.57 -5.66
CA THR A 90 4.93 -7.63 -6.13
C THR A 90 5.90 -7.07 -5.13
N LYS A 91 5.43 -6.21 -4.22
CA LYS A 91 6.23 -5.73 -3.09
C LYS A 91 5.32 -5.60 -1.88
N LEU A 92 5.81 -6.10 -0.75
CA LEU A 92 5.24 -5.85 0.56
C LEU A 92 6.38 -5.47 1.49
N SER A 93 6.27 -4.31 2.12
CA SER A 93 7.14 -3.95 3.24
C SER A 93 6.31 -3.46 4.41
N ILE A 94 6.70 -3.83 5.63
CA ILE A 94 6.06 -3.37 6.86
C ILE A 94 7.08 -2.55 7.64
N HIS A 95 6.66 -1.35 8.00
CA HIS A 95 7.48 -0.37 8.69
C HIS A 95 6.82 -0.02 10.01
N GLU A 96 7.68 0.19 11.00
CA GLU A 96 7.34 0.70 12.32
C GLU A 96 7.96 2.07 12.46
N THR A 97 7.16 3.10 12.71
CA THR A 97 7.65 4.47 12.89
C THR A 97 7.39 4.92 14.32
N HIS A 98 8.47 5.22 15.04
CA HIS A 98 8.42 5.79 16.38
C HIS A 98 8.52 7.30 16.28
N SER A 99 7.38 7.98 16.43
CA SER A 99 7.32 9.44 16.45
C SER A 99 7.38 9.96 17.89
N MET A 100 8.18 10.99 18.15
CA MET A 100 8.12 11.66 19.45
C MET A 100 6.78 12.39 19.60
N LEU A 101 6.26 12.42 20.83
CA LEU A 101 4.96 13.04 21.16
C LEU A 101 4.86 14.49 20.66
N THR A 102 5.94 15.25 20.83
CA THR A 102 6.06 16.64 20.39
C THR A 102 6.00 16.76 18.87
N GLU A 103 6.66 15.86 18.15
CA GLU A 103 6.71 15.88 16.68
C GLU A 103 5.35 15.57 16.05
N ARG A 104 4.60 14.61 16.63
CA ARG A 104 3.21 14.31 16.26
C ARG A 104 2.29 15.52 16.42
N LEU A 105 2.41 16.24 17.55
CA LEU A 105 1.61 17.44 17.82
C LEU A 105 1.88 18.58 16.83
N PHE A 106 3.08 18.67 16.27
CA PHE A 106 3.45 19.68 15.26
C PHE A 106 3.25 19.20 13.82
N GLY A 107 2.64 18.02 13.60
CA GLY A 107 2.45 17.44 12.26
C GLY A 107 3.76 17.12 11.54
N ARG A 108 4.87 16.95 12.28
CA ARG A 108 6.19 16.64 11.75
C ARG A 108 6.44 15.15 11.95
N ALA A 109 6.23 14.33 10.93
CA ALA A 109 6.57 12.91 10.99
C ALA A 109 8.09 12.71 10.78
N LYS A 110 8.92 13.12 11.76
CA LYS A 110 10.35 12.79 11.81
C LYS A 110 10.63 11.67 12.82
N GLY A 111 9.82 10.62 12.75
CA GLY A 111 10.04 9.43 13.56
C GLY A 111 11.22 8.59 13.07
N GLN A 112 11.80 7.80 13.99
CA GLN A 112 12.71 6.74 13.59
C GLN A 112 11.88 5.61 12.95
N THR A 113 12.04 5.43 11.65
CA THR A 113 11.40 4.34 10.90
C THR A 113 12.30 3.11 10.88
N ARG A 114 11.75 1.98 11.29
CA ARG A 114 12.37 0.67 11.26
C ARG A 114 11.58 -0.25 10.33
N MET A 115 12.25 -0.90 9.39
CA MET A 115 11.63 -1.93 8.57
C MET A 115 11.55 -3.25 9.36
N LEU A 116 10.35 -3.81 9.45
CA LEU A 116 10.07 -5.07 10.16
C LEU A 116 9.86 -6.25 9.21
N TYR A 117 9.55 -5.98 7.94
CA TYR A 117 9.41 -7.00 6.91
C TYR A 117 9.65 -6.39 5.54
N ASN A 118 10.26 -7.17 4.65
CA ASN A 118 10.35 -6.84 3.24
C ASN A 118 10.37 -8.11 2.39
N PHE A 119 9.37 -8.25 1.53
CA PHE A 119 9.21 -9.38 0.64
C PHE A 119 10.43 -9.59 -0.27
N ASP A 120 11.04 -8.51 -0.78
CA ASP A 120 12.18 -8.57 -1.71
C ASP A 120 13.48 -9.01 -1.02
N HIS A 121 13.61 -8.79 0.29
CA HIS A 121 14.82 -9.12 1.08
C HIS A 121 14.67 -10.36 1.96
N GLY A 122 13.54 -11.07 1.87
CA GLY A 122 13.32 -12.37 2.52
C GLY A 122 13.60 -12.37 4.03
N PRO A 123 14.16 -13.47 4.60
CA PRO A 123 14.34 -13.64 6.04
C PRO A 123 15.38 -12.70 6.66
N GLU A 124 16.17 -11.97 5.86
CA GLU A 124 17.16 -11.01 6.38
C GLU A 124 16.52 -9.82 7.10
N VAL A 125 15.28 -9.48 6.72
CA VAL A 125 14.51 -8.36 7.26
C VAL A 125 13.19 -8.84 7.87
N ASP A 126 13.01 -10.13 8.10
CA ASP A 126 11.82 -10.65 8.78
C ASP A 126 11.97 -10.54 10.29
N ARG A 127 11.34 -9.51 10.84
CA ARG A 127 11.27 -9.21 12.27
C ARG A 127 9.83 -9.15 12.75
N LEU A 128 8.92 -9.82 12.05
CA LEU A 128 7.49 -9.84 12.39
C LEU A 128 7.25 -10.43 13.78
N SER A 129 8.09 -11.36 14.23
CA SER A 129 8.03 -11.93 15.59
C SER A 129 8.28 -10.91 16.70
N GLU A 130 8.90 -9.77 16.39
CA GLU A 130 9.16 -8.70 17.37
C GLU A 130 7.92 -7.85 17.65
N SER A 131 6.88 -7.93 16.81
CA SER A 131 5.63 -7.16 16.95
C SER A 131 4.42 -8.01 16.57
N PRO A 132 3.60 -8.45 17.55
CA PRO A 132 2.34 -9.15 17.28
C PRO A 132 1.40 -8.36 16.36
N GLU A 133 1.38 -7.05 16.50
CA GLU A 133 0.64 -6.12 15.65
C GLU A 133 1.13 -6.16 14.20
N ALA A 134 2.45 -6.16 13.97
CA ALA A 134 3.03 -6.26 12.63
C ALA A 134 2.72 -7.63 11.98
N SER A 135 2.78 -8.71 12.76
CA SER A 135 2.38 -10.04 12.31
C SER A 135 0.89 -10.08 11.91
N ARG A 136 0.00 -9.49 12.70
CA ARG A 136 -1.44 -9.39 12.35
C ARG A 136 -1.66 -8.58 11.07
N LEU A 137 -0.96 -7.45 10.93
CA LEU A 137 -1.02 -6.61 9.73
C LEU A 137 -0.52 -7.38 8.50
N TYR A 138 0.60 -8.10 8.61
CA TYR A 138 1.11 -8.97 7.56
C TYR A 138 0.06 -9.99 7.12
N HIS A 139 -0.53 -10.74 8.05
CA HIS A 139 -1.53 -11.75 7.72
C HIS A 139 -2.78 -11.15 7.09
N ALA A 140 -3.27 -10.01 7.58
CA ALA A 140 -4.42 -9.33 6.99
C ALA A 140 -4.13 -8.88 5.55
N VAL A 141 -2.92 -8.37 5.28
CA VAL A 141 -2.49 -7.96 3.95
C VAL A 141 -2.34 -9.17 3.03
N VAL A 142 -1.71 -10.25 3.47
CA VAL A 142 -1.52 -11.45 2.64
C VAL A 142 -2.85 -12.16 2.36
N GLU A 143 -3.76 -12.23 3.33
CA GLU A 143 -5.08 -12.85 3.16
C GLU A 143 -5.96 -12.07 2.18
N GLU A 144 -5.98 -10.74 2.28
CA GLU A 144 -6.79 -9.90 1.40
C GLU A 144 -6.23 -9.84 -0.03
N LEU A 145 -4.96 -10.20 -0.24
CA LEU A 145 -4.28 -10.03 -1.52
C LEU A 145 -3.99 -11.35 -2.27
N ASN A 146 -4.28 -12.49 -1.67
CA ASN A 146 -4.40 -13.78 -2.36
C ASN A 146 -5.86 -14.04 -2.78
#